data_AF-A0A5E6VR72-F1
#
_entry.id   AF-A0A5E6VR72-F1
#
_cell.length_a   1.000
_cell.length_b   1.000
_cell.length_c   1.000
_cell.angle_alpha   90.00
_cell.angle_beta   90.00
_cell.angle_gamma   90.00
#
_symmetry.space_group_name_H-M   'P 1'
#
loop_
_entity.id
_entity.type
_entity.pdbx_description
1 polymer ?
#
loop_
_entity_poly.entity_id
_entity_poly.type
_entity_poly.pdbx_seq_one_letter_code
_entity_poly.pdbx_strand_id
1 'polypeptide(L)' 'MPVIFFQGELDAVVVPQQTRDMVTALENNGIPVEAHYYPDERHGFRRAANQAHALEQEWKFYRRVMGLAD' A
#
# COMPACT_ATOMS: atom_id res chain seq x y z
N MET A 1 4.53 -14.44 2.32
CA MET A 1 4.11 -13.49 3.37
C MET A 1 3.17 -12.48 2.73
N PRO A 2 2.06 -12.10 3.38
CA PRO A 2 1.17 -11.06 2.85
C PRO A 2 1.91 -9.72 2.74
N VAL A 3 1.54 -8.89 1.76
CA VAL A 3 2.19 -7.59 1.48
C VAL A 3 1.14 -6.49 1.34
N ILE A 4 1.44 -5.28 1.81
CA ILE A 4 0.61 -4.08 1.58
C ILE A 4 1.46 -2.97 0.97
N PHE A 5 0.92 -2.27 -0.03
CA PHE A 5 1.54 -1.12 -0.70
C PHE A 5 0.74 0.16 -0.50
N PHE A 6 1.45 1.27 -0.38
CA PHE A 6 0.90 2.61 -0.37
C PHE A 6 1.68 3.47 -1.38
N GLN A 7 1.02 3.91 -2.46
CA GLN A 7 1.68 4.57 -3.60
C GLN A 7 1.05 5.91 -3.90
N GLY A 8 1.85 6.97 -3.99
CA GLY A 8 1.41 8.24 -4.58
C GLY A 8 1.47 8.18 -6.12
N GLU A 9 0.41 8.56 -6.82
CA GLU A 9 0.36 8.51 -8.29
C GLU A 9 1.24 9.58 -8.98
N LEU A 10 1.72 10.57 -8.22
CA LEU A 10 2.64 11.61 -8.71
C LEU A 10 4.10 11.37 -8.27
N ASP A 11 4.42 10.17 -7.78
CA ASP A 11 5.78 9.78 -7.41
C ASP A 11 6.68 9.70 -8.66
N ALA A 12 7.78 10.43 -8.63
CA ALA A 12 8.79 10.47 -9.69
C ALA A 12 10.11 9.78 -9.29
N VAL A 13 10.23 9.32 -8.04
CA VAL A 13 11.38 8.58 -7.50
C VAL A 13 11.14 7.08 -7.66
N VAL A 14 10.00 6.60 -7.16
CA VAL A 14 9.52 5.22 -7.37
C VAL A 14 8.19 5.32 -8.10
N VAL A 15 8.24 5.17 -9.43
CA VAL A 15 7.07 5.47 -10.27
C VAL A 15 5.94 4.46 -10.03
N PRO A 16 4.66 4.86 -10.10
CA PRO A 16 3.53 4.00 -9.75
C PRO A 16 3.47 2.68 -10.53
N GLN A 17 3.99 2.66 -11.77
CA GLN A 17 4.04 1.45 -12.57
C GLN A 17 4.90 0.36 -11.91
N GLN A 18 5.99 0.72 -11.21
CA GLN A 18 6.82 -0.27 -10.52
C GLN A 18 6.02 -0.98 -9.42
N THR A 19 5.23 -0.23 -8.65
CA THR A 19 4.33 -0.81 -7.64
C THR A 19 3.25 -1.69 -8.29
N ARG A 20 2.64 -1.25 -9.39
CA ARG A 20 1.67 -2.06 -10.14
C ARG A 20 2.27 -3.38 -10.63
N ASP A 21 3.48 -3.35 -11.19
CA ASP A 21 4.18 -4.53 -11.67
C ASP A 21 4.47 -5.52 -10.52
N MET A 22 4.87 -5.00 -9.34
CA MET A 22 5.07 -5.82 -8.15
C MET A 22 3.75 -6.44 -7.65
N VAL A 23 2.66 -5.68 -7.60
CA VAL A 23 1.34 -6.17 -7.20
C VAL A 23 0.89 -7.31 -8.12
N THR A 24 0.93 -7.09 -9.44
CA THR A 24 0.59 -8.13 -10.43
C THR A 24 1.46 -9.37 -10.28
N ALA A 25 2.76 -9.22 -10.04
CA ALA A 25 3.65 -10.36 -9.81
C ALA A 25 3.28 -11.14 -8.53
N LEU A 26 2.91 -10.45 -7.45
CA LEU A 26 2.49 -11.10 -6.20
C LEU A 26 1.15 -11.83 -6.37
N GLU A 27 0.17 -11.20 -7.03
CA GLU A 27 -1.13 -11.80 -7.35
C GLU A 27 -0.97 -13.08 -8.19
N ASN A 28 -0.16 -13.02 -9.25
CA ASN A 28 0.12 -14.17 -10.12
C ASN A 28 0.79 -15.33 -9.38
N ASN A 29 1.52 -15.04 -8.30
CA ASN A 29 2.16 -16.04 -7.45
C ASN A 29 1.27 -16.50 -6.28
N GLY A 30 0.00 -16.06 -6.23
CA GLY A 30 -0.94 -16.40 -5.16
C GLY A 30 -0.55 -15.84 -3.79
N ILE A 31 0.30 -14.80 -3.76
CA ILE A 31 0.69 -14.12 -2.53
C ILE A 31 -0.35 -13.05 -2.22
N PRO A 32 -1.00 -13.08 -1.04
CA PRO A 32 -1.96 -12.05 -0.67
C PRO A 32 -1.32 -10.66 -0.69
N VAL A 33 -1.91 -9.75 -1.44
CA VAL A 33 -1.42 -8.38 -1.60
C VAL A 33 -2.55 -7.38 -1.53
N GLU A 34 -2.31 -6.26 -0.84
CA GLU A 34 -3.19 -5.10 -0.75
C GLU A 34 -2.45 -3.88 -1.31
N ALA A 35 -3.12 -3.00 -2.06
CA ALA A 35 -2.49 -1.81 -2.62
C ALA A 35 -3.44 -0.61 -2.55
N HIS A 36 -2.95 0.49 -1.98
CA HIS A 36 -3.66 1.76 -1.90
C HIS A 36 -2.92 2.82 -2.71
N TYR A 37 -3.64 3.45 -3.63
CA TYR A 37 -3.11 4.48 -4.52
C TYR A 37 -3.70 5.85 -4.17
N TYR A 38 -2.85 6.86 -4.06
CA TYR A 38 -3.20 8.22 -3.67
C TYR A 38 -2.98 9.16 -4.86
N PRO A 39 -4.05 9.59 -5.58
CA PRO A 39 -3.94 10.29 -6.86
C PRO A 39 -3.17 11.62 -6.83
N ASP A 40 -3.15 12.27 -5.68
CA ASP A 40 -2.60 13.62 -5.50
C ASP A 40 -1.30 13.65 -4.66
N GLU A 41 -0.73 12.48 -4.34
CA GLU A 41 0.50 12.34 -3.56
C GLU A 41 1.70 11.96 -4.42
N ARG A 42 2.91 12.25 -3.92
CA ARG A 42 4.20 11.98 -4.58
C ARG A 42 4.97 10.89 -3.82
N HIS A 43 6.30 10.97 -3.79
CA HIS A 43 7.13 10.18 -2.89
C HIS A 43 6.88 10.61 -1.44
N GLY A 44 6.15 9.78 -0.69
CA GLY A 44 5.62 10.11 0.64
C GLY A 44 4.31 10.92 0.60
N PHE A 45 3.59 10.93 1.72
CA PHE A 45 2.25 11.55 1.82
C PHE A 45 2.29 12.87 2.58
N ARG A 46 1.81 13.95 1.95
CA ARG A 46 1.74 15.29 2.56
C ARG A 46 0.39 15.58 3.19
N ARG A 47 -0.71 15.09 2.61
CA ARG A 47 -2.05 15.36 3.16
C ARG A 47 -2.24 14.53 4.42
N ALA A 48 -2.60 15.20 5.52
CA ALA A 48 -2.85 14.53 6.79
C ALA A 48 -3.92 13.42 6.68
N ALA A 49 -4.93 13.61 5.83
CA ALA A 49 -5.95 12.60 5.57
C ALA A 49 -5.36 11.31 4.94
N ASN A 50 -4.43 11.45 3.99
CA ASN A 50 -3.78 10.31 3.33
C ASN A 50 -2.81 9.60 4.29
N GLN A 51 -2.09 10.36 5.12
CA GLN A 51 -1.24 9.81 6.18
C GLN A 51 -2.06 9.00 7.21
N ALA A 52 -3.16 9.57 7.71
CA ALA A 52 -4.05 8.91 8.66
C ALA A 52 -4.64 7.64 8.06
N HIS A 53 -5.12 7.70 6.82
CA HIS A 53 -5.63 6.54 6.11
C HIS A 53 -4.56 5.44 5.94
N ALA A 54 -3.35 5.79 5.50
CA ALA A 54 -2.26 4.82 5.34
C ALA A 54 -1.94 4.11 6.67
N LEU A 55 -1.79 4.87 7.76
CA LEU A 55 -1.53 4.32 9.09
C LEU A 55 -2.67 3.41 9.59
N GLU A 56 -3.93 3.78 9.33
CA GLU A 56 -5.09 2.98 9.72
C GLU A 56 -5.14 1.64 8.96
N GLN A 57 -4.88 1.67 7.64
CA GLN A 57 -4.83 0.45 6.83
C GLN A 57 -3.63 -0.43 7.19
N GLU A 58 -2.47 0.17 7.45
CA GLU A 58 -1.27 -0.55 7.91
C GLU A 58 -1.54 -1.25 9.25
N TRP A 59 -2.17 -0.54 10.20
CA TRP A 59 -2.57 -1.13 11.48
C TRP A 59 -3.58 -2.27 11.30
N LYS A 60 -4.62 -2.10 10.50
CA LYS A 60 -5.60 -3.16 10.18
C LYS A 60 -4.94 -4.37 9.52
N PHE A 61 -4.02 -4.13 8.60
CA PHE A 61 -3.24 -5.16 7.94
C PHE A 61 -2.43 -5.97 8.95
N TYR A 62 -1.65 -5.32 9.82
CA TYR A 62 -0.88 -6.02 10.84
C TYR A 62 -1.75 -6.83 11.80
N ARG A 63 -2.88 -6.28 12.24
CA ARG A 63 -3.82 -7.03 13.08
C ARG A 63 -4.31 -8.31 12.41
N ARG A 64 -4.70 -8.23 11.14
CA ARG A 64 -5.15 -9.38 10.35
C ARG A 64 -4.03 -10.41 10.19
N VAL A 65 -2.83 -9.98 9.82
CA VAL A 65 -1.66 -10.86 9.59
C VAL A 65 -1.20 -11.53 10.88
N MET A 66 -1.27 -10.83 12.02
CA MET A 66 -0.87 -11.35 13.32
C MET A 66 -1.99 -12.13 14.03
N GLY A 67 -3.18 -12.25 13.43
CA GLY A 67 -4.32 -12.93 14.05
C GLY A 67 -4.86 -12.21 15.30
N LEU A 68 -4.61 -10.91 15.43
CA LEU A 68 -5.07 -10.09 16.53
C LEU A 68 -6.47 -9.57 16.20
N ALA A 69 -7.50 -10.33 16.58
CA ALA A 69 -8.90 -9.95 16.41
C ALA A 69 -9.23 -8.63 17.15
N ASP A 70 -10.28 -7.95 16.69
CA ASP A 70 -10.99 -6.91 17.47
C ASP A 70 -11.67 -7.49 18.71
#